data_AF-A0A087S2M9-F1
#
_entry.id   AF-A0A087S2M9-F1
#
_cell.length_a   1.000
_cell.length_b   1.000
_cell.length_c   1.000
_cell.angle_alpha   90.00
_cell.angle_beta   90.00
_cell.angle_gamma   90.00
#
_symmetry.space_group_name_H-M   'P 1'
#
loop_
_entity.id
_entity.type
_entity.pdbx_description
1 polymer ?
#
loop_
_entity_poly.entity_id
_entity_poly.type
_entity_poly.pdbx_seq_one_letter_code
_entity_poly.pdbx_strand_id
1 'polypeptide(L)'
;MRFYIVLPVFFLLIIGTTASLAYAQVDALNDIKFLQTGIIETSENEFSISNDIAVREFFGGNIIRVYGQTIEGFPYITYSKILEGEINTHGIIFVGGEFLRLSFEEKPIQESPIEKEDDLQIIVQYTQRVYSKQYATIEIKTYDPEQNKLKDFNQNYGFLANINIEIIVLNENNEEFYSTNGITNNKGFFETEFYIPERYPQETLTVTINAEDNDSKSSKILQVFTLGAIPDNDSSP
;
A
#
# COMPACT_ATOMS: atom_id res chain seq x y z
N MET A 1 0.76 -14.12 -77.42
CA MET A 1 2.05 -14.22 -76.71
C MET A 1 1.79 -13.80 -75.27
N ARG A 2 1.92 -14.74 -74.33
CA ARG A 2 1.75 -14.53 -72.89
C ARG A 2 3.09 -14.03 -72.32
N PHE A 3 3.06 -13.07 -71.39
CA PHE A 3 3.78 -13.05 -70.11
C PHE A 3 3.71 -11.63 -69.52
N TYR A 4 2.70 -11.41 -68.67
CA TYR A 4 2.77 -10.44 -67.58
C TYR A 4 3.71 -10.98 -66.49
N ILE A 5 4.04 -10.14 -65.50
CA ILE A 5 4.94 -10.36 -64.34
C ILE A 5 6.37 -10.00 -64.76
N VAL A 6 6.90 -8.80 -64.45
CA VAL A 6 7.35 -8.40 -63.11
C VAL A 6 7.27 -6.86 -63.00
N LEU A 7 6.21 -6.31 -62.41
CA LEU A 7 6.20 -4.90 -61.98
C LEU A 7 5.21 -4.55 -60.83
N PRO A 8 4.96 -5.43 -59.82
CA PRO A 8 4.29 -4.93 -58.61
C PRO A 8 5.01 -5.29 -57.29
N VAL A 9 6.33 -5.46 -57.28
CA VAL A 9 7.06 -5.79 -56.03
C VAL A 9 7.61 -4.56 -55.31
N PHE A 10 7.54 -3.35 -55.90
CA PHE A 10 8.13 -2.14 -55.30
C PHE A 10 7.15 -1.15 -54.67
N PHE A 11 5.86 -1.49 -54.55
CA PHE A 11 4.82 -0.63 -53.95
C PHE A 11 4.20 -1.19 -52.65
N LEU A 12 4.89 -2.10 -51.96
CA LEU A 12 4.44 -2.72 -50.70
C LEU A 12 5.31 -2.36 -49.48
N LEU A 13 5.96 -1.19 -49.49
CA LEU A 13 6.87 -0.78 -48.41
C LEU A 13 6.62 0.64 -47.87
N ILE A 14 5.40 1.18 -47.99
CA ILE A 14 5.07 2.52 -47.47
C ILE A 14 3.79 2.59 -46.60
N ILE A 15 3.00 1.52 -46.45
CA ILE A 15 1.81 1.58 -45.59
C ILE A 15 1.93 0.52 -44.49
N GLY A 16 2.44 0.94 -43.34
CA GLY A 16 2.59 0.02 -42.20
C GLY A 16 3.37 0.55 -41.00
N THR A 17 3.72 1.84 -40.93
CA THR A 17 3.99 2.46 -39.63
C THR A 17 2.68 3.06 -39.13
N THR A 18 1.73 2.20 -38.73
CA THR A 18 0.85 2.64 -37.66
C THR A 18 1.80 2.87 -36.49
N ALA A 19 2.15 4.13 -36.25
CA ALA A 19 2.68 4.53 -34.97
C ALA A 19 1.66 3.97 -33.97
N SER A 20 2.04 2.92 -33.26
CA SER A 20 1.36 2.55 -32.03
C SER A 20 1.57 3.77 -31.17
N LEU A 21 0.60 4.68 -31.17
CA LEU A 21 0.37 5.57 -30.04
C LEU A 21 0.02 4.60 -28.92
N ALA A 22 1.07 4.05 -28.30
CA ALA A 22 0.99 3.52 -26.97
C ALA A 22 0.66 4.75 -26.11
N TYR A 23 -0.63 5.06 -26.04
CA TYR A 23 -1.14 5.78 -24.89
C TYR A 23 -0.75 4.88 -23.73
N ALA A 24 0.29 5.27 -23.00
CA ALA A 24 0.48 4.79 -21.65
C ALA A 24 -0.87 5.04 -20.98
N GLN A 25 -1.63 3.97 -20.75
CA GLN A 25 -2.85 4.06 -19.98
C GLN A 25 -2.37 4.37 -18.56
N VAL A 26 -2.27 5.67 -18.26
CA VAL A 26 -2.08 6.16 -16.91
C VAL A 26 -3.27 5.61 -16.14
N ASP A 27 -2.98 4.86 -15.09
CA ASP A 27 -3.99 4.27 -14.23
C ASP A 27 -4.77 5.40 -13.56
N ALA A 28 -5.87 5.80 -14.19
CA ALA A 28 -6.65 6.97 -13.82
C ALA A 28 -7.31 6.84 -12.43
N LEU A 29 -7.29 5.64 -11.84
CA LEU A 29 -7.65 5.45 -10.43
C LEU A 29 -6.71 6.21 -9.51
N ASN A 30 -5.41 6.26 -9.84
CA ASN A 30 -4.42 6.99 -9.04
C ASN A 30 -4.62 8.50 -9.08
N ASP A 31 -5.35 9.02 -10.06
CA ASP A 31 -5.60 10.46 -10.20
C ASP A 31 -6.93 10.90 -9.54
N ILE A 32 -7.77 9.94 -9.11
CA ILE A 32 -9.02 10.24 -8.39
C ILE A 32 -8.69 10.58 -6.94
N LYS A 33 -8.79 11.87 -6.60
CA LYS A 33 -8.41 12.42 -5.29
C LYS A 33 -8.99 11.68 -4.07
N PHE A 34 -10.28 11.34 -4.07
CA PHE A 34 -10.89 10.66 -2.91
C PHE A 34 -10.38 9.22 -2.72
N LEU A 35 -9.85 8.58 -3.78
CA LEU A 35 -9.16 7.29 -3.68
C LEU A 35 -7.74 7.44 -3.12
N GLN A 36 -7.11 8.61 -3.29
CA GLN A 36 -5.82 8.93 -2.68
C GLN A 36 -5.98 9.29 -1.20
N THR A 37 -6.99 10.08 -0.86
CA THR A 37 -7.21 10.55 0.51
C THR A 37 -7.95 9.54 1.38
N GLY A 38 -8.70 8.61 0.76
CA GLY A 38 -9.61 7.72 1.48
C GLY A 38 -10.79 8.47 2.12
N ILE A 39 -11.04 9.72 1.71
CA ILE A 39 -12.00 10.62 2.35
C ILE A 39 -13.03 11.09 1.33
N ILE A 40 -14.31 10.99 1.71
CA ILE A 40 -15.43 11.62 1.01
C ILE A 40 -16.14 12.59 1.94
N GLU A 41 -16.50 13.77 1.44
CA GLU A 41 -17.07 14.83 2.26
C GLU A 41 -18.49 15.17 1.80
N THR A 42 -19.32 15.64 2.72
CA THR A 42 -20.56 16.36 2.46
C THR A 42 -20.38 17.83 2.88
N SER A 43 -21.41 18.66 2.80
CA SER A 43 -21.33 20.04 3.31
C SER A 43 -21.11 20.11 4.83
N GLU A 44 -21.44 19.06 5.57
CA GLU A 44 -21.47 19.07 7.03
C GLU A 44 -20.53 18.04 7.68
N ASN A 45 -20.23 16.95 6.98
CA ASN A 45 -19.52 15.80 7.55
C ASN A 45 -18.45 15.26 6.60
N GLU A 46 -17.37 14.76 7.17
CA GLU A 46 -16.31 14.02 6.50
C GLU A 46 -16.44 12.52 6.84
N PHE A 47 -16.25 11.66 5.85
CA PHE A 47 -16.34 10.21 6.03
C PHE A 47 -15.11 9.52 5.44
N SER A 48 -14.60 8.52 6.17
CA SER A 48 -13.52 7.67 5.68
C SER A 48 -14.10 6.48 4.93
N ILE A 49 -13.66 6.23 3.70
CA ILE A 49 -14.11 5.06 2.92
C ILE A 49 -13.44 3.78 3.42
N SER A 50 -14.17 2.65 3.42
CA SER A 50 -13.60 1.35 3.76
C SER A 50 -12.75 0.79 2.60
N ASN A 51 -11.95 -0.24 2.88
CA ASN A 51 -11.14 -0.93 1.86
C ASN A 51 -11.96 -1.86 0.95
N ASP A 52 -13.19 -2.21 1.34
CA ASP A 52 -14.08 -3.02 0.50
C ASP A 52 -14.86 -2.11 -0.46
N ILE A 53 -14.20 -1.80 -1.57
CA ILE A 53 -14.76 -0.97 -2.63
C ILE A 53 -14.83 -1.77 -3.93
N ALA A 54 -15.90 -1.53 -4.67
CA ALA A 54 -16.09 -2.09 -5.99
C ALA A 54 -15.91 -0.99 -7.04
N VAL A 55 -14.99 -1.23 -7.96
CA VAL A 55 -14.65 -0.32 -9.06
C VAL A 55 -15.19 -0.89 -10.37
N ARG A 56 -15.79 -0.03 -11.19
CA ARG A 56 -16.23 -0.40 -12.53
C ARG A 56 -15.91 0.70 -13.53
N GLU A 57 -15.25 0.32 -14.61
CA GLU A 57 -14.90 1.21 -15.71
C GLU A 57 -15.91 1.11 -16.87
N PHE A 58 -16.15 2.24 -17.53
CA PHE A 58 -16.99 2.34 -18.71
C PHE A 58 -16.28 3.17 -19.80
N PHE A 59 -16.69 2.97 -21.05
CA PHE A 59 -16.22 3.76 -22.20
C PHE A 59 -14.69 3.82 -22.33
N GLY A 60 -14.00 2.70 -22.06
CA GLY A 60 -12.54 2.62 -22.16
C GLY A 60 -11.80 3.38 -21.06
N GLY A 61 -12.38 3.48 -19.86
CA GLY A 61 -11.78 4.17 -18.71
C GLY A 61 -12.20 5.64 -18.57
N ASN A 62 -12.95 6.20 -19.53
CA ASN A 62 -13.40 7.60 -19.48
C ASN A 62 -14.43 7.87 -18.37
N ILE A 63 -15.09 6.82 -17.85
CA ILE A 63 -15.96 6.92 -16.68
C ILE A 63 -15.59 5.79 -15.72
N ILE A 64 -15.25 6.16 -14.50
CA ILE A 64 -14.97 5.24 -13.40
C ILE A 64 -16.08 5.39 -12.37
N ARG A 65 -16.68 4.27 -11.98
CA ARG A 65 -17.67 4.21 -10.90
C ARG A 65 -17.08 3.47 -9.73
N VAL A 66 -17.13 4.07 -8.55
CA VAL A 66 -16.71 3.44 -7.30
C VAL A 66 -17.92 3.37 -6.37
N TYR A 67 -18.15 2.24 -5.74
CA TYR A 67 -19.16 2.12 -4.69
C TYR A 67 -18.65 1.23 -3.57
N GLY A 68 -19.12 1.47 -2.36
CA GLY A 68 -18.68 0.76 -1.18
C GLY A 68 -19.40 1.27 0.06
N GLN A 69 -18.80 1.04 1.21
CA GLN A 69 -19.25 1.58 2.50
C GLN A 69 -18.13 2.41 3.14
N THR A 70 -18.50 3.39 3.96
CA THR A 70 -17.55 4.05 4.86
C THR A 70 -17.15 3.12 6.01
N ILE A 71 -16.14 3.48 6.78
CA ILE A 71 -15.73 2.73 7.99
C ILE A 71 -16.89 2.63 8.98
N GLU A 72 -17.72 3.66 9.06
CA GLU A 72 -18.93 3.73 9.90
C GLU A 72 -20.10 2.91 9.32
N GLY A 73 -19.94 2.31 8.14
CA GLY A 73 -20.92 1.45 7.49
C GLY A 73 -21.91 2.18 6.56
N PHE A 74 -21.67 3.45 6.23
CA PHE A 74 -22.57 4.21 5.36
C PHE A 74 -22.29 3.89 3.87
N PRO A 75 -23.28 3.41 3.10
CA PRO A 75 -23.05 3.10 1.71
C PRO A 75 -22.93 4.37 0.86
N TYR A 76 -22.00 4.36 -0.09
CA TYR A 76 -21.76 5.46 -1.01
C TYR A 76 -21.51 4.98 -2.45
N ILE A 77 -21.67 5.91 -3.40
CA ILE A 77 -21.35 5.69 -4.81
C ILE A 77 -20.85 6.98 -5.44
N THR A 78 -19.80 6.86 -6.24
CA THR A 78 -19.20 7.96 -7.02
C THR A 78 -19.08 7.60 -8.50
N TYR A 79 -19.05 8.64 -9.32
CA TYR A 79 -18.81 8.61 -10.75
C TYR A 79 -17.77 9.68 -11.08
N SER A 80 -16.61 9.25 -11.55
CA SER A 80 -15.52 10.11 -12.01
C SER A 80 -15.49 10.07 -13.53
N LYS A 81 -15.70 11.23 -14.15
CA LYS A 81 -15.57 11.42 -15.60
C LYS A 81 -14.19 11.99 -15.90
N ILE A 82 -13.45 11.29 -16.76
CA ILE A 82 -12.10 11.67 -17.18
C ILE A 82 -12.20 12.17 -18.62
N LEU A 83 -11.83 13.44 -18.84
CA LEU A 83 -11.84 14.05 -20.17
C LEU A 83 -10.62 14.97 -20.29
N GLU A 84 -9.76 14.71 -21.28
CA GLU A 84 -8.60 15.57 -21.60
C GLU A 84 -7.64 15.82 -20.41
N GLY A 85 -7.57 14.87 -19.46
CA GLY A 85 -6.72 14.96 -18.26
C GLY A 85 -7.41 15.63 -17.05
N GLU A 86 -8.62 16.18 -17.21
CA GLU A 86 -9.43 16.64 -16.10
C GLU A 86 -10.31 15.51 -15.55
N ILE A 87 -10.39 15.42 -14.22
CA ILE A 87 -11.23 14.45 -13.51
C ILE A 87 -12.32 15.19 -12.76
N ASN A 88 -13.57 15.00 -13.19
CA ASN A 88 -14.73 15.53 -12.50
C ASN A 88 -15.47 14.41 -11.78
N THR A 89 -15.53 14.48 -10.45
CA THR A 89 -16.15 13.45 -9.62
C THR A 89 -17.46 13.95 -9.02
N HIS A 90 -18.50 13.12 -9.15
CA HIS A 90 -19.78 13.31 -8.49
C HIS A 90 -20.09 12.07 -7.65
N GLY A 91 -20.78 12.26 -6.52
CA GLY A 91 -21.15 11.12 -5.69
C GLY A 91 -22.23 11.45 -4.67
N ILE A 92 -22.77 10.38 -4.09
CA ILE A 92 -23.78 10.42 -3.04
C ILE A 92 -23.43 9.40 -1.96
N ILE A 93 -23.82 9.69 -0.73
CA ILE A 93 -23.72 8.81 0.44
C ILE A 93 -25.08 8.71 1.12
N PHE A 94 -25.40 7.56 1.70
CA PHE A 94 -26.64 7.34 2.43
C PHE A 94 -26.37 7.30 3.94
N VAL A 95 -26.84 8.32 4.66
CA VAL A 95 -26.59 8.50 6.10
C VAL A 95 -27.91 8.81 6.78
N GLY A 96 -28.20 8.13 7.89
CA GLY A 96 -29.37 8.45 8.72
C GLY A 96 -30.74 8.33 8.01
N GLY A 97 -30.83 7.61 6.89
CA GLY A 97 -32.05 7.47 6.10
C GLY A 97 -32.18 8.42 4.90
N GLU A 98 -31.19 9.29 4.67
CA GLU A 98 -31.21 10.31 3.61
C GLU A 98 -30.02 10.18 2.67
N PHE A 99 -30.21 10.60 1.40
CA PHE A 99 -29.13 10.69 0.42
C PHE A 99 -28.50 12.08 0.46
N LEU A 100 -27.23 12.14 0.86
CA LEU A 100 -26.44 13.36 0.90
C LEU A 100 -25.51 13.43 -0.30
N ARG A 101 -25.36 14.63 -0.88
CA ARG A 101 -24.44 14.86 -1.99
C ARG A 101 -23.02 15.01 -1.47
N LEU A 102 -22.08 14.33 -2.12
CA LEU A 102 -20.66 14.46 -1.83
C LEU A 102 -20.08 15.73 -2.47
N SER A 103 -19.18 16.39 -1.75
CA SER A 103 -18.38 17.52 -2.19
C SER A 103 -16.94 17.06 -2.48
N PHE A 104 -16.40 17.53 -3.59
CA PHE A 104 -15.02 17.24 -4.03
C PHE A 104 -14.28 18.54 -4.37
N GLU A 105 -14.76 19.68 -3.87
CA GLU A 105 -14.11 20.97 -4.05
C GLU A 105 -12.78 21.02 -3.28
N GLU A 106 -11.73 21.55 -3.90
CA GLU A 106 -10.43 21.69 -3.26
C GLU A 106 -10.47 22.79 -2.20
N LYS A 107 -10.45 22.40 -0.93
CA LYS A 107 -10.14 23.34 0.15
C LYS A 107 -8.65 23.72 0.04
N PRO A 108 -8.30 25.02 -0.05
CA PRO A 108 -6.90 25.44 -0.04
C PRO A 108 -6.27 25.05 1.30
N ILE A 109 -5.12 24.38 1.23
CA ILE A 109 -4.31 24.06 2.41
C ILE A 109 -3.83 25.38 3.01
N GLN A 110 -4.35 25.74 4.18
CA GLN A 110 -3.78 26.82 5.00
C GLN A 110 -2.54 26.27 5.71
N GLU A 111 -1.36 26.74 5.29
CA GLU A 111 -0.13 26.59 6.06
C GLU A 111 -0.25 27.37 7.37
N SER A 112 -0.58 26.67 8.45
CA SER A 112 -0.33 27.14 9.82
C SER A 112 0.99 26.58 10.30
N PRO A 113 1.90 27.39 10.88
CA PRO A 113 3.11 26.88 11.50
C PRO A 113 2.71 26.23 12.83
N ILE A 114 2.55 24.91 12.81
CA ILE A 114 2.45 24.09 14.01
C ILE A 114 3.74 23.30 14.03
N GLU A 115 4.62 23.58 15.00
CA GLU A 115 5.64 22.62 15.41
C GLU A 115 4.90 21.37 15.87
N LYS A 116 4.89 20.34 15.02
CA LYS A 116 4.38 19.01 15.31
C LYS A 116 5.59 18.10 15.16
N GLU A 117 6.07 17.50 16.25
CA GLU A 117 6.80 16.24 16.14
C GLU A 117 5.74 15.24 15.62
N ASP A 118 5.57 15.17 14.29
CA ASP A 118 4.66 14.22 13.66
C ASP A 118 5.31 12.83 13.75
N ASP A 119 5.06 12.10 14.83
CA ASP A 119 5.55 10.73 15.00
C ASP A 119 5.07 9.85 13.83
N LEU A 120 6.01 9.43 12.99
CA LEU A 120 5.73 8.50 11.88
C LEU A 120 5.12 7.19 12.41
N GLN A 121 4.23 6.58 11.64
CA GLN A 121 3.55 5.35 12.04
C GLN A 121 4.26 4.11 11.46
N ILE A 122 4.60 3.14 12.30
CA ILE A 122 5.15 1.83 11.89
C ILE A 122 4.16 0.68 12.08
N ILE A 123 3.89 -0.02 10.98
CA ILE A 123 3.08 -1.23 10.94
C ILE A 123 3.97 -2.38 10.52
N VAL A 124 3.81 -3.53 11.17
CA VAL A 124 4.73 -4.67 11.04
C VAL A 124 3.94 -5.94 10.88
N GLN A 125 4.28 -6.74 9.89
CA GLN A 125 3.91 -8.15 9.76
C GLN A 125 5.17 -8.99 9.98
N TYR A 126 5.06 -10.07 10.74
CA TYR A 126 6.23 -10.86 11.09
C TYR A 126 5.89 -12.30 11.43
N THR A 127 6.90 -13.15 11.33
CA THR A 127 6.82 -14.55 11.79
C THR A 127 6.80 -14.59 13.31
N GLN A 128 5.63 -14.87 13.90
CA GLN A 128 5.49 -14.93 15.36
C GLN A 128 6.10 -16.19 15.98
N ARG A 129 6.12 -17.31 15.24
CA ARG A 129 6.64 -18.60 15.73
C ARG A 129 7.48 -19.26 14.65
N VAL A 130 8.65 -19.77 15.02
CA VAL A 130 9.63 -20.31 14.07
C VAL A 130 10.36 -21.52 14.65
N TYR A 131 10.60 -22.55 13.84
CA TYR A 131 11.39 -23.72 14.25
C TYR A 131 12.89 -23.49 13.98
N SER A 132 13.74 -24.30 14.62
CA SER A 132 15.15 -24.39 14.24
C SER A 132 15.31 -24.71 12.76
N LYS A 133 16.37 -24.18 12.14
CA LYS A 133 16.67 -24.29 10.70
C LYS A 133 15.68 -23.56 9.77
N GLN A 134 14.87 -22.64 10.30
CA GLN A 134 13.99 -21.79 9.51
C GLN A 134 14.36 -20.32 9.67
N TYR A 135 13.86 -19.50 8.75
CA TYR A 135 13.99 -18.05 8.79
C TYR A 135 12.75 -17.45 9.43
N ALA A 136 12.95 -16.47 10.31
CA ALA A 136 11.90 -15.58 10.76
C ALA A 136 11.93 -14.32 9.88
N THR A 137 10.77 -13.95 9.35
CA THR A 137 10.60 -12.75 8.52
C THR A 137 10.03 -11.59 9.33
N ILE A 138 10.49 -10.38 9.01
CA ILE A 138 9.93 -9.12 9.51
C ILE A 138 9.73 -8.20 8.31
N GLU A 139 8.48 -7.82 8.08
CA GLU A 139 8.07 -6.86 7.08
C GLU A 139 7.53 -5.60 7.74
N ILE A 140 8.06 -4.45 7.35
CA ILE A 140 7.77 -3.15 7.96
C ILE A 140 7.24 -2.23 6.88
N LYS A 141 6.16 -1.50 7.21
CA LYS A 141 5.72 -0.34 6.46
C LYS A 141 5.60 0.88 7.34
N THR A 142 6.05 2.00 6.81
CA THR A 142 5.97 3.33 7.43
C THR A 142 4.87 4.14 6.77
N TYR A 143 4.07 4.84 7.57
CA TYR A 143 2.95 5.66 7.12
C TYR A 143 2.91 7.00 7.83
N ASP A 144 2.30 7.97 7.15
CA ASP A 144 1.77 9.16 7.80
C ASP A 144 0.61 8.72 8.72
N PRO A 145 0.67 9.00 10.03
CA PRO A 145 -0.34 8.58 10.99
C PRO A 145 -1.74 9.12 10.67
N GLU A 146 -1.84 10.29 10.02
CA GLU A 146 -3.12 10.89 9.62
C GLU A 146 -3.70 10.21 8.36
N GLN A 147 -2.86 9.57 7.55
CA GLN A 147 -3.30 8.89 6.32
C GLN A 147 -3.58 7.39 6.53
N ASN A 148 -2.98 6.75 7.54
CA ASN A 148 -3.26 5.36 7.91
C ASN A 148 -3.86 5.25 9.32
N LYS A 149 -5.04 5.87 9.49
CA LYS A 149 -5.76 5.90 10.78
C LYS A 149 -6.14 4.50 11.28
N LEU A 150 -6.37 3.56 10.35
CA LEU A 150 -6.75 2.18 10.66
C LEU A 150 -5.57 1.25 10.98
N LYS A 151 -4.32 1.72 10.83
CA LYS A 151 -3.13 0.89 10.99
C LYS A 151 -3.18 -0.36 10.10
N ASP A 152 -3.62 -0.20 8.86
CA ASP A 152 -3.66 -1.28 7.87
C ASP A 152 -2.31 -1.41 7.15
N PHE A 153 -1.69 -2.59 7.29
CA PHE A 153 -0.43 -2.89 6.61
C PHE A 153 -0.60 -2.95 5.08
N ASN A 154 -1.77 -3.32 4.58
CA ASN A 154 -2.02 -3.51 3.16
C ASN A 154 -2.46 -2.22 2.44
N GLN A 155 -2.60 -1.11 3.18
CA GLN A 155 -2.89 0.18 2.59
C GLN A 155 -1.85 0.52 1.50
N ASN A 156 -2.34 0.99 0.35
CA ASN A 156 -1.53 1.24 -0.83
C ASN A 156 -1.26 2.74 -1.06
N TYR A 157 -1.54 3.58 -0.06
CA TYR A 157 -1.31 5.03 -0.06
C TYR A 157 -0.91 5.51 1.35
N GLY A 158 -0.37 6.74 1.42
CA GLY A 158 0.06 7.38 2.67
C GLY A 158 1.31 6.77 3.32
N PHE A 159 2.07 5.98 2.55
CA PHE A 159 3.34 5.43 3.01
C PHE A 159 4.46 6.48 2.96
N LEU A 160 5.43 6.35 3.87
CA LEU A 160 6.59 7.23 3.96
C LEU A 160 7.84 6.50 3.46
N ALA A 161 8.44 6.97 2.37
CA ALA A 161 9.65 6.39 1.80
C ALA A 161 10.93 6.98 2.43
N ASN A 162 12.07 6.32 2.23
CA ASN A 162 13.38 6.76 2.69
C ASN A 162 13.51 6.93 4.22
N ILE A 163 12.75 6.15 4.98
CA ILE A 163 12.84 6.12 6.44
C ILE A 163 13.94 5.15 6.85
N ASN A 164 14.84 5.55 7.74
CA ASN A 164 15.87 4.68 8.28
C ASN A 164 15.22 3.68 9.24
N ILE A 165 15.50 2.41 9.06
CA ILE A 165 15.01 1.32 9.90
C ILE A 165 16.20 0.65 10.57
N GLU A 166 16.11 0.49 11.89
CA GLU A 166 17.04 -0.31 12.69
C GLU A 166 16.25 -1.41 13.41
N ILE A 167 16.77 -2.64 13.35
CA ILE A 167 16.16 -3.79 14.00
C ILE A 167 17.20 -4.46 14.87
N ILE A 168 16.86 -4.68 16.13
CA ILE A 168 17.68 -5.39 17.10
C ILE A 168 16.85 -6.54 17.68
N VAL A 169 17.40 -7.74 17.66
CA VAL A 169 16.79 -8.94 18.21
C VAL A 169 17.64 -9.42 19.38
N LEU A 170 17.02 -9.53 20.56
CA LEU A 170 17.64 -9.98 21.79
C LEU A 170 17.08 -11.35 22.20
N ASN A 171 17.93 -12.21 22.76
CA ASN A 171 17.50 -13.45 23.41
C ASN A 171 16.95 -13.18 24.83
N GLU A 172 16.54 -14.23 25.55
CA GLU A 172 16.01 -14.12 26.93
C GLU A 172 17.04 -13.59 27.95
N ASN A 173 18.34 -13.67 27.64
CA ASN A 173 19.42 -13.13 28.46
C ASN A 173 19.71 -11.64 28.16
N ASN A 174 18.93 -11.02 27.25
CA ASN A 174 19.18 -9.68 26.69
C ASN A 174 20.49 -9.57 25.90
N GLU A 175 21.01 -10.68 25.39
CA GLU A 175 22.16 -10.68 24.50
C GLU A 175 21.68 -10.50 23.05
N GLU A 176 22.44 -9.77 22.25
CA GLU A 176 22.13 -9.57 20.84
C GLU A 176 22.22 -10.89 20.08
N PHE A 177 21.08 -11.29 19.52
CA PHE A 177 20.96 -12.47 18.67
C PHE A 177 21.13 -12.10 17.19
N TYR A 178 20.55 -10.96 16.77
CA TYR A 178 20.61 -10.47 15.41
C TYR A 178 20.40 -8.95 15.38
N SER A 179 21.04 -8.25 14.46
CA SER A 179 20.78 -6.85 14.19
C SER A 179 20.90 -6.56 12.69
N THR A 180 20.11 -5.60 12.22
CA THR A 180 20.20 -5.10 10.84
C THR A 180 19.72 -3.66 10.77
N ASN A 181 20.16 -2.97 9.72
CA ASN A 181 19.68 -1.64 9.39
C ASN A 181 19.39 -1.53 7.88
N GLY A 182 18.58 -0.55 7.51
CA GLY A 182 18.26 -0.28 6.13
C GLY A 182 17.34 0.92 5.98
N ILE A 183 16.82 1.09 4.77
CA ILE A 183 15.99 2.23 4.41
C ILE A 183 14.74 1.72 3.68
N THR A 184 13.58 2.30 3.98
CA THR A 184 12.34 1.94 3.29
C THR A 184 12.38 2.35 1.82
N ASN A 185 11.82 1.50 0.95
CA ASN A 185 11.74 1.78 -0.49
C ASN A 185 10.71 2.88 -0.82
N ASN A 186 10.48 3.12 -2.11
CA ASN A 186 9.52 4.12 -2.61
C ASN A 186 8.05 3.84 -2.24
N LYS A 187 7.74 2.70 -1.60
CA LYS A 187 6.42 2.35 -1.06
C LYS A 187 6.42 2.30 0.48
N GLY A 188 7.43 2.91 1.11
CA GLY A 188 7.62 2.88 2.56
C GLY A 188 7.80 1.48 3.12
N PHE A 189 8.25 0.51 2.32
CA PHE A 189 8.40 -0.89 2.72
C PHE A 189 9.86 -1.27 2.96
N PHE A 190 10.10 -2.03 4.03
CA PHE A 190 11.37 -2.66 4.35
C PHE A 190 11.12 -4.10 4.82
N GLU A 191 11.95 -5.04 4.37
CA GLU A 191 11.85 -6.45 4.71
C GLU A 191 13.22 -6.98 5.12
N THR A 192 13.23 -7.82 6.16
CA THR A 192 14.40 -8.59 6.53
C THR A 192 14.02 -9.98 7.02
N GLU A 193 15.00 -10.87 7.00
CA GLU A 193 14.91 -12.19 7.59
C GLU A 193 16.14 -12.51 8.43
N PHE A 194 15.95 -13.32 9.47
CA PHE A 194 17.05 -13.86 10.26
C PHE A 194 16.87 -15.36 10.50
N TYR A 195 17.99 -16.08 10.48
CA TYR A 195 18.01 -17.54 10.54
C TYR A 195 18.05 -18.03 12.00
N ILE A 196 17.21 -19.02 12.32
CA ILE A 196 17.27 -19.73 13.60
C ILE A 196 18.21 -20.94 13.49
N PRO A 197 19.33 -20.98 14.23
CA PRO A 197 20.30 -22.07 14.16
C PRO A 197 19.72 -23.46 14.40
N GLU A 198 20.48 -24.48 13.98
CA GLU A 198 20.19 -25.85 14.35
C GLU A 198 20.28 -26.04 15.86
N ARG A 199 19.31 -26.79 16.43
CA ARG A 199 19.22 -27.06 17.89
C ARG A 199 19.12 -25.80 18.74
N TYR A 200 18.58 -24.72 18.19
CA TYR A 200 18.28 -23.53 18.96
C TYR A 200 17.21 -23.85 20.02
N PRO A 201 17.35 -23.39 21.28
CA PRO A 201 16.39 -23.69 22.32
C PRO A 201 15.02 -23.08 22.01
N GLN A 202 14.00 -23.58 22.70
CA GLN A 202 12.71 -22.92 22.77
C GLN A 202 12.84 -21.71 23.70
N GLU A 203 12.67 -20.51 23.16
CA GLU A 203 12.78 -19.25 23.89
C GLU A 203 11.98 -18.13 23.21
N THR A 204 11.89 -16.99 23.89
CA THR A 204 11.29 -15.77 23.36
C THR A 204 12.37 -14.78 22.95
N LEU A 205 12.44 -14.47 21.66
CA LEU A 205 13.25 -13.39 21.13
C LEU A 205 12.49 -12.07 21.20
N THR A 206 13.11 -11.04 21.76
CA THR A 206 12.58 -9.67 21.78
C THR A 206 13.13 -8.91 20.59
N VAL A 207 12.24 -8.42 19.73
CA VAL A 207 12.61 -7.63 18.55
C VAL A 207 12.22 -6.19 18.80
N THR A 208 13.20 -5.29 18.70
CA THR A 208 13.01 -3.84 18.73
C THR A 208 13.22 -3.31 17.33
N ILE A 209 12.26 -2.53 16.84
CA ILE A 209 12.29 -1.87 15.54
C ILE A 209 12.25 -0.37 15.80
N ASN A 210 13.26 0.35 15.33
CA ASN A 210 13.30 1.81 15.34
C ASN A 210 13.19 2.31 13.90
N ALA A 211 12.41 3.36 13.71
CA ALA A 211 12.23 4.02 12.44
C ALA A 211 12.42 5.53 12.62
N GLU A 212 13.28 6.14 11.81
CA GLU A 212 13.67 7.55 11.96
C GLU A 212 13.92 8.21 10.60
N ASP A 213 13.45 9.44 10.45
CA ASP A 213 13.90 10.38 9.43
C ASP A 213 14.42 11.67 10.09
N ASN A 214 14.59 12.75 9.31
CA ASN A 214 15.16 13.99 9.85
C ASN A 214 14.24 14.69 10.85
N ASP A 215 12.93 14.45 10.78
CA ASP A 215 11.90 15.25 11.45
C ASP A 215 11.03 14.40 12.39
N SER A 216 11.09 13.06 12.28
CA SER A 216 10.18 12.11 12.92
C SER A 216 10.88 10.82 13.34
N LYS A 217 10.40 10.22 14.44
CA LYS A 217 10.89 8.92 14.95
C LYS A 217 9.75 8.05 15.47
N SER A 218 9.93 6.75 15.45
CA SER A 218 8.98 5.77 15.98
C SER A 218 9.69 4.49 16.39
N SER A 219 9.13 3.77 17.36
CA SER A 219 9.69 2.49 17.82
C SER A 219 8.60 1.47 18.15
N LYS A 220 8.88 0.19 17.89
CA LYS A 220 7.97 -0.91 18.13
C LYS A 220 8.72 -2.13 18.65
N ILE A 221 8.17 -2.73 19.69
CA ILE A 221 8.70 -3.95 20.29
C ILE A 221 7.72 -5.09 20.02
N LEU A 222 8.24 -6.23 19.57
CA LEU A 222 7.48 -7.45 19.30
C LEU A 222 8.26 -8.69 19.76
N GLN A 223 7.58 -9.84 19.78
CA GLN A 223 8.12 -11.09 20.30
C GLN A 223 8.03 -12.21 19.26
N VAL A 224 9.15 -12.90 19.03
CA VAL A 224 9.22 -14.09 18.17
C VAL A 224 9.52 -15.30 19.05
N PHE A 225 8.72 -16.36 18.95
CA PHE A 225 8.92 -17.59 19.73
C PHE A 225 9.66 -18.63 18.90
N THR A 226 10.84 -19.04 19.35
CA THR A 226 11.53 -20.19 18.79
C THR A 226 10.90 -21.46 19.38
N LEU A 227 10.57 -22.44 18.53
CA LEU A 227 9.88 -23.67 18.97
C LEU A 227 10.82 -24.86 19.17
N GLY A 228 12.14 -24.63 19.03
CA GLY A 228 13.13 -25.70 19.02
C GLY A 228 13.16 -26.49 17.72
N ALA A 229 13.68 -27.71 17.77
CA ALA A 229 13.73 -28.60 16.62
C ALA A 229 12.31 -29.02 16.18
N ILE A 230 12.12 -29.23 14.88
CA ILE A 230 10.89 -29.84 14.36
C ILE A 230 10.81 -31.26 14.93
N PRO A 231 9.69 -31.67 15.56
CA PRO A 231 9.53 -33.02 16.05
C PRO A 231 9.58 -34.01 14.88
N ASP A 232 10.44 -35.03 14.97
CA ASP A 232 10.46 -36.12 14.00
C ASP A 232 9.13 -36.87 14.06
N ASN A 233 8.33 -36.80 12.99
CA ASN A 233 7.03 -37.49 12.86
C ASN A 233 7.12 -39.04 12.92
N ASP A 234 8.31 -39.61 13.10
CA ASP A 234 8.56 -41.06 13.16
C ASP A 234 8.71 -41.61 14.59
N SER A 235 8.49 -40.80 15.62
CA SER A 235 8.53 -41.26 17.01
C SER A 235 7.15 -41.19 17.68
N SER A 236 6.23 -42.04 17.23
CA SER A 236 5.07 -42.41 18.09
C SER A 236 5.46 -43.60 18.98
N PRO A 237 5.16 -43.58 20.28
CA PRO A 237 5.20 -44.79 21.12
C PRO A 237 4.14 -45.82 20.70
#